data_AF-A0A378MUI9-F1
#
_entry.id   AF-A0A378MUI9-F1
#
_cell.length_a   1.000
_cell.length_b   1.000
_cell.length_c   1.000
_cell.angle_alpha   90.00
_cell.angle_beta   90.00
_cell.angle_gamma   90.00
#
_symmetry.space_group_name_H-M   'P 1'
#
loop_
_entity.id
_entity.type
_entity.pdbx_description
1 polymer ?
#
loop_
_entity_poly.entity_id
_entity_poly.type
_entity_poly.pdbx_seq_one_letter_code
_entity_poly.pdbx_strand_id
1 'polypeptide(L)'
;MSLNNIVKRLQDVMRNDAGINGDAQRIEQIVWILFLKIYDAKEQEWELENDEYHSILPNFLRWQNWAEDKKDGKAMTGDELLSFVNNELFPTLKNLPISADTPMNQRIIRAAFEDNNNYMKNGVLLRQVINIIDEIDFAHYQWATRLWRYL
;
A
#
# COMPACT_ATOMS: atom_id res chain seq x y z
N MET A 1 -6.19 -18.71 3.37
CA MET A 1 -6.68 -18.06 4.62
C MET A 1 -8.03 -17.40 4.31
N SER A 2 -8.99 -17.36 5.24
CA SER A 2 -10.26 -16.64 4.99
C SER A 2 -10.05 -15.14 5.15
N LEU A 3 -10.64 -14.32 4.27
CA LEU A 3 -10.60 -12.86 4.32
C LEU A 3 -11.05 -12.32 5.69
N ASN A 4 -12.06 -12.97 6.31
CA ASN A 4 -12.55 -12.60 7.64
C ASN A 4 -11.47 -12.72 8.73
N ASN A 5 -10.56 -13.70 8.62
CA ASN A 5 -9.47 -13.86 9.57
C ASN A 5 -8.42 -12.76 9.42
N ILE A 6 -8.19 -12.30 8.18
CA ILE A 6 -7.26 -11.19 7.89
C ILE A 6 -7.80 -9.89 8.48
N VAL A 7 -9.07 -9.57 8.20
CA VAL A 7 -9.73 -8.36 8.76
C VAL A 7 -9.67 -8.35 10.29
N LYS A 8 -9.95 -9.49 10.92
CA LYS A 8 -9.88 -9.62 12.38
C LYS A 8 -8.46 -9.37 12.92
N ARG A 9 -7.43 -9.95 12.27
CA ARG A 9 -6.03 -9.72 12.66
C ARG A 9 -5.63 -8.24 12.53
N LEU A 10 -6.04 -7.58 11.44
CA LEU A 10 -5.80 -6.14 11.25
C LEU A 10 -6.47 -5.32 12.36
N GLN A 11 -7.73 -5.61 12.69
CA GLN A 11 -8.44 -4.97 13.79
C GLN A 11 -7.74 -5.17 15.14
N ASP A 12 -7.31 -6.41 15.43
CA ASP A 12 -6.65 -6.78 16.68
C ASP A 12 -5.30 -6.07 16.89
N VAL A 13 -4.56 -5.79 15.81
CA VAL A 13 -3.32 -5.00 15.85
C VAL A 13 -3.65 -3.51 16.03
N MET A 14 -4.50 -2.96 15.15
CA MET A 14 -4.74 -1.53 15.05
C MET A 14 -5.46 -0.93 16.26
N ARG A 15 -6.23 -1.74 17.01
CA ARG A 15 -6.87 -1.27 18.26
C ARG A 15 -5.87 -0.88 19.36
N ASN A 16 -4.61 -1.30 19.23
CA ASN A 16 -3.55 -0.95 20.19
C ASN A 16 -2.80 0.34 19.79
N ASP A 17 -3.10 0.92 18.62
CA ASP A 17 -2.45 2.14 18.14
C ASP A 17 -3.25 3.38 18.56
N ALA A 18 -2.61 4.30 19.30
CA ALA A 18 -3.22 5.52 19.81
C ALA A 18 -3.63 6.54 18.72
N GLY A 19 -3.21 6.32 17.48
CA GLY A 19 -3.64 7.09 16.31
C GLY A 19 -4.98 6.66 15.73
N ILE A 20 -5.48 5.47 16.07
CA ILE A 20 -6.71 4.91 15.53
C ILE A 20 -7.87 5.14 16.51
N ASN A 21 -8.74 6.10 16.20
CA ASN A 21 -9.85 6.52 17.07
C ASN A 21 -11.24 6.01 16.64
N GLY A 22 -11.30 5.04 15.72
CA GLY A 22 -12.55 4.49 15.23
C GLY A 22 -12.40 3.67 13.96
N ASP A 23 -13.52 3.10 13.50
CA ASP A 23 -13.53 2.24 12.32
C ASP A 23 -13.25 3.00 11.03
N ALA A 24 -13.61 4.28 10.96
CA ALA A 24 -13.30 5.12 9.81
C ALA A 24 -11.78 5.22 9.57
N GLN A 25 -11.00 5.62 10.58
CA GLN A 25 -9.53 5.66 10.45
C GLN A 25 -8.97 4.26 10.18
N ARG A 26 -9.54 3.23 10.79
CA ARG A 26 -9.09 1.86 10.58
C ARG A 26 -9.27 1.42 9.12
N ILE A 27 -10.44 1.68 8.54
CA ILE A 27 -10.73 1.40 7.14
C ILE A 27 -9.79 2.21 6.25
N GLU A 28 -9.61 3.50 6.51
CA GLU A 28 -8.73 4.36 5.71
C GLU A 28 -7.28 3.85 5.69
N GLN A 29 -6.76 3.42 6.84
CA GLN A 29 -5.43 2.82 6.94
C GLN A 29 -5.32 1.49 6.20
N ILE A 30 -6.32 0.62 6.30
CA ILE A 30 -6.33 -0.65 5.57
C ILE A 30 -6.39 -0.39 4.06
N VAL A 31 -7.19 0.59 3.63
CA VAL A 31 -7.42 0.89 2.21
C VAL A 31 -6.16 1.37 1.51
N TRP A 32 -5.40 2.31 2.06
CA TRP A 32 -4.20 2.80 1.37
C TRP A 32 -3.09 1.74 1.29
N ILE A 33 -2.93 0.92 2.33
CA ILE A 33 -1.93 -0.15 2.35
C ILE A 33 -2.31 -1.23 1.34
N LEU A 34 -3.59 -1.66 1.33
CA LEU A 34 -4.11 -2.60 0.33
C LEU A 34 -3.97 -2.06 -1.08
N PHE A 35 -4.26 -0.77 -1.28
CA PHE A 35 -4.12 -0.12 -2.58
C PHE A 35 -2.70 -0.28 -3.12
N LEU A 36 -1.67 0.02 -2.32
CA LEU A 36 -0.27 -0.11 -2.77
C LEU A 36 0.12 -1.57 -3.06
N LYS A 37 -0.36 -2.53 -2.25
CA LYS A 37 -0.10 -3.96 -2.51
C LYS A 37 -0.74 -4.44 -3.80
N ILE A 38 -1.99 -4.03 -4.06
CA ILE A 38 -2.71 -4.36 -5.30
C ILE A 38 -2.02 -3.67 -6.48
N TYR A 39 -1.59 -2.43 -6.31
CA TYR A 39 -0.88 -1.67 -7.33
C TYR A 39 0.41 -2.38 -7.73
N ASP A 40 1.22 -2.82 -6.77
CA ASP A 40 2.45 -3.57 -7.03
C ASP A 40 2.21 -4.87 -7.83
N ALA A 41 1.17 -5.63 -7.47
CA ALA A 41 0.77 -6.81 -8.25
C ALA A 41 0.36 -6.45 -9.69
N LYS A 42 -0.28 -5.30 -9.89
CA LYS A 42 -0.64 -4.79 -11.22
C LYS A 42 0.54 -4.28 -12.02
N GLU A 43 1.51 -3.63 -11.38
CA GLU A 43 2.76 -3.25 -12.04
C GLU A 43 3.49 -4.49 -12.58
N GLN A 44 3.56 -5.56 -11.80
CA GLN A 44 4.16 -6.82 -12.25
C GLN A 44 3.44 -7.41 -13.47
N GLU A 45 2.09 -7.37 -13.50
CA GLU A 45 1.32 -7.78 -14.69
C GLU A 45 1.64 -6.89 -15.91
N TRP A 46 1.66 -5.56 -15.75
CA TRP A 46 1.93 -4.63 -16.85
C TRP A 46 3.37 -4.71 -17.36
N GLU A 47 4.35 -4.89 -16.46
CA GLU A 47 5.76 -5.11 -16.81
C GLU A 47 5.95 -6.39 -17.63
N LEU A 48 5.09 -7.41 -17.45
CA LEU A 48 5.11 -8.65 -18.23
C LEU A 48 4.36 -8.53 -19.57
N GLU A 49 3.30 -7.74 -19.62
CA GLU A 49 2.47 -7.57 -20.82
C GLU A 49 3.04 -6.51 -21.80
N ASN A 50 3.81 -5.54 -21.29
CA ASN A 50 4.34 -4.44 -22.07
C ASN A 50 5.80 -4.11 -21.68
N ASP A 51 6.74 -4.48 -22.54
CA ASP A 51 8.18 -4.22 -22.35
C ASP A 51 8.54 -2.72 -22.26
N GLU A 52 7.68 -1.82 -22.77
CA GLU A 52 7.86 -0.37 -22.69
C GLU A 52 7.23 0.25 -21.43
N TYR A 53 6.65 -0.56 -20.54
CA TYR A 53 6.07 -0.06 -19.30
C TYR A 53 7.14 0.53 -18.38
N HIS A 54 6.89 1.75 -17.92
CA HIS A 54 7.68 2.42 -16.91
C HIS A 54 6.78 2.87 -15.75
N SER A 55 7.11 2.42 -14.55
CA SER A 55 6.43 2.83 -13.33
C SER A 55 6.52 4.35 -13.12
N ILE A 56 5.42 4.96 -12.68
CA ILE A 56 5.42 6.34 -12.18
C ILE A 56 6.04 6.44 -10.78
N LEU A 57 6.13 5.31 -10.07
CA LEU A 57 6.69 5.25 -8.74
C LEU A 57 8.22 5.24 -8.80
N PRO A 58 8.90 6.10 -8.02
CA PRO A 58 10.30 5.89 -7.72
C PRO A 58 10.54 4.50 -7.14
N ASN A 59 11.63 3.84 -7.53
CA ASN A 59 11.91 2.46 -7.12
C ASN A 59 11.78 2.24 -5.61
N PHE A 60 12.33 3.14 -4.79
CA PHE A 60 12.30 3.00 -3.32
C PHE A 60 10.88 3.07 -2.71
N LEU A 61 9.88 3.54 -3.45
CA LEU A 61 8.47 3.59 -3.04
C LEU A 61 7.65 2.39 -3.54
N ARG A 62 8.19 1.56 -4.45
CA ARG A 62 7.53 0.32 -4.87
C ARG A 62 7.44 -0.65 -3.68
N TRP A 63 6.32 -1.35 -3.55
CA TRP A 63 5.99 -2.16 -2.37
C TRP A 63 7.12 -3.13 -1.98
N GLN A 64 7.65 -3.86 -2.95
CA GLN A 64 8.77 -4.81 -2.80
C GLN A 64 10.05 -4.24 -2.16
N ASN A 65 10.22 -2.90 -2.17
CA ASN A 65 11.44 -2.26 -1.69
C ASN A 65 11.36 -1.76 -0.24
N TRP A 66 10.16 -1.58 0.32
CA TRP A 66 9.99 -1.02 1.67
C TRP A 66 8.99 -1.79 2.55
N ALA A 67 8.00 -2.42 1.93
CA ALA A 67 6.90 -3.09 2.62
C ALA A 67 7.11 -4.59 2.75
N GLU A 68 7.71 -5.24 1.75
CA GLU A 68 8.00 -6.67 1.79
C GLU A 68 8.99 -7.02 2.92
N ASP A 69 8.64 -8.04 3.72
CA ASP A 69 9.50 -8.55 4.78
C ASP A 69 10.23 -9.82 4.33
N LYS A 70 11.50 -9.63 3.92
CA LYS A 70 12.41 -10.70 3.46
C LYS A 70 12.89 -11.63 4.57
N LYS A 71 12.42 -11.44 5.82
CA LYS A 71 12.77 -12.25 7.00
C LYS A 71 14.26 -12.27 7.33
N ASP A 72 15.00 -11.26 6.86
CA ASP A 72 16.43 -11.05 7.13
C ASP A 72 16.68 -10.10 8.31
N GLY A 73 15.61 -9.62 8.95
CA GLY A 73 15.66 -8.69 10.07
C GLY A 73 15.90 -7.23 9.67
N LYS A 74 15.85 -6.89 8.37
CA LYS A 74 16.12 -5.54 7.86
C LYS A 74 14.86 -4.76 7.46
N ALA A 75 13.68 -5.36 7.56
CA ALA A 75 12.43 -4.68 7.25
C ALA A 75 12.24 -3.46 8.17
N MET A 76 12.07 -2.27 7.57
CA MET A 76 11.91 -1.01 8.31
C MET A 76 10.78 -1.10 9.34
N THR A 77 10.99 -0.67 10.57
CA THR A 77 9.95 -0.69 11.62
C THR A 77 10.12 0.45 12.60
N GLY A 78 9.22 0.58 13.57
CA GLY A 78 9.27 1.65 14.58
C GLY A 78 9.32 3.04 13.94
N ASP A 79 10.09 3.95 14.54
CA ASP A 79 10.13 5.35 14.14
C ASP A 79 10.67 5.54 12.71
N GLU A 80 11.57 4.66 12.25
CA GLU A 80 12.09 4.68 10.88
C GLU A 80 10.96 4.51 9.87
N LEU A 81 10.09 3.50 10.07
CA LEU A 81 8.96 3.25 9.18
C LEU A 81 7.94 4.40 9.22
N LEU A 82 7.65 4.95 10.39
CA LEU A 82 6.73 6.09 10.49
C LEU A 82 7.28 7.32 9.78
N SER A 83 8.57 7.60 9.94
CA SER A 83 9.23 8.71 9.28
C SER A 83 9.18 8.53 7.76
N PHE A 84 9.53 7.34 7.26
CA PHE A 84 9.45 7.01 5.85
C PHE A 84 8.03 7.23 5.29
N VAL A 85 7.01 6.67 5.96
CA VAL A 85 5.62 6.77 5.50
C VAL A 85 5.14 8.23 5.48
N ASN A 86 5.39 8.98 6.55
CA ASN A 86 4.87 10.35 6.70
C ASN A 86 5.65 11.40 5.90
N ASN A 87 6.97 11.22 5.73
CA ASN A 87 7.86 12.25 5.18
C ASN A 87 8.34 11.93 3.76
N GLU A 88 8.31 10.68 3.34
CA GLU A 88 8.76 10.27 2.00
C GLU A 88 7.62 9.71 1.17
N LEU A 89 6.96 8.64 1.63
CA LEU A 89 5.93 7.93 0.85
C LEU A 89 4.74 8.84 0.53
N PHE A 90 3.98 9.26 1.54
CA PHE A 90 2.77 10.06 1.33
C PHE A 90 3.07 11.37 0.58
N PRO A 91 4.08 12.19 0.99
CA PRO A 91 4.40 13.42 0.27
C PRO A 91 4.77 13.18 -1.19
N THR A 92 5.54 12.13 -1.50
CA THR A 92 5.92 11.84 -2.89
C THR A 92 4.72 11.39 -3.72
N LEU A 93 3.88 10.50 -3.18
CA LEU A 93 2.69 10.00 -3.89
C LEU A 93 1.68 11.11 -4.18
N LYS A 94 1.51 12.06 -3.24
CA LYS A 94 0.66 13.25 -3.41
C LYS A 94 1.19 14.19 -4.50
N ASN A 95 2.50 14.24 -4.71
CA ASN A 95 3.16 15.17 -5.64
C ASN A 95 3.68 14.50 -6.92
N LEU A 96 3.19 13.30 -7.26
CA LEU A 96 3.59 12.63 -8.50
C LEU A 96 3.31 13.53 -9.72
N PRO A 97 4.28 13.64 -10.66
CA PRO A 97 4.12 14.45 -11.85
C PRO A 97 3.13 13.77 -12.79
N ILE A 98 1.90 14.28 -12.83
CA ILE A 98 0.85 13.77 -13.72
C ILE A 98 0.53 14.84 -14.77
N SER A 99 0.50 14.39 -16.03
CA SER A 99 0.09 15.17 -17.20
C SER A 99 -1.15 14.56 -17.85
N ALA A 100 -1.67 15.21 -18.88
CA ALA A 100 -2.79 14.68 -19.68
C ALA A 100 -2.44 13.33 -20.34
N ASP A 101 -1.17 13.13 -20.68
CA ASP A 101 -0.66 11.94 -21.37
C ASP A 101 -0.30 10.81 -20.41
N THR A 102 -0.22 11.06 -19.10
CA THR A 102 0.06 10.02 -18.11
C THR A 102 -1.04 8.97 -18.11
N PRO A 103 -0.75 7.67 -18.31
CA PRO A 103 -1.75 6.61 -18.33
C PRO A 103 -2.66 6.60 -17.10
N MET A 104 -3.96 6.33 -17.30
CA MET A 104 -4.97 6.41 -16.24
C MET A 104 -4.63 5.53 -15.03
N ASN A 105 -4.17 4.30 -15.31
CA ASN A 105 -3.70 3.35 -14.32
C ASN A 105 -2.50 3.86 -13.49
N GLN A 106 -1.74 4.86 -13.94
CA GLN A 106 -0.69 5.50 -13.14
C GLN A 106 -1.19 6.74 -12.39
N ARG A 107 -2.11 7.50 -12.99
CA ARG A 107 -2.70 8.71 -12.37
C ARG A 107 -3.50 8.43 -11.11
N ILE A 108 -4.11 7.25 -11.05
CA ILE A 108 -4.94 6.80 -9.94
C ILE A 108 -4.21 6.78 -8.59
N ILE A 109 -2.88 6.65 -8.57
CA ILE A 109 -2.09 6.68 -7.34
C ILE A 109 -2.21 8.03 -6.66
N ARG A 110 -1.98 9.12 -7.40
CA ARG A 110 -2.10 10.47 -6.81
C ARG A 110 -3.50 10.71 -6.29
N ALA A 111 -4.53 10.33 -7.06
CA ALA A 111 -5.92 10.47 -6.64
C ALA A 111 -6.24 9.67 -5.36
N ALA A 112 -5.66 8.48 -5.20
CA ALA A 112 -5.86 7.66 -3.99
C ALA A 112 -5.18 8.25 -2.74
N PHE A 113 -4.12 9.06 -2.92
CA PHE A 113 -3.31 9.60 -1.84
C PHE A 113 -3.51 11.09 -1.57
N GLU A 114 -4.12 11.86 -2.47
CA GLU A 114 -4.26 13.33 -2.39
C GLU A 114 -4.77 13.81 -1.02
N ASP A 115 -5.90 13.24 -0.57
CA ASP A 115 -6.53 13.57 0.71
C ASP A 115 -6.25 12.54 1.82
N ASN A 116 -5.45 11.51 1.54
CA ASN A 116 -5.18 10.43 2.50
C ASN A 116 -4.04 10.81 3.44
N ASN A 117 -4.08 10.32 4.68
CA ASN A 117 -3.00 10.47 5.65
C ASN A 117 -2.77 9.16 6.43
N ASN A 118 -1.53 8.93 6.84
CA ASN A 118 -1.24 7.88 7.83
C ASN A 118 -1.67 8.36 9.23
N TYR A 119 -2.60 7.65 9.85
CA TYR A 119 -3.02 7.91 11.23
C TYR A 119 -2.27 7.07 12.25
N MET A 120 -1.64 5.96 11.85
CA MET A 120 -0.93 5.11 12.81
C MET A 120 0.26 5.86 13.40
N LYS A 121 0.37 5.81 14.73
CA LYS A 121 1.41 6.50 15.50
C LYS A 121 2.48 5.55 16.02
N ASN A 122 2.32 4.24 15.85
CA ASN A 122 3.30 3.25 16.24
C ASN A 122 3.78 2.44 15.02
N GLY A 123 5.04 2.65 14.64
CA GLY A 123 5.61 1.99 13.46
C GLY A 123 5.82 0.49 13.61
N VAL A 124 5.90 0.00 14.85
CA VAL A 124 5.92 -1.46 15.11
C VAL A 124 4.55 -2.06 14.81
N LEU A 125 3.47 -1.39 15.20
CA LEU A 125 2.11 -1.84 14.87
C LEU A 125 1.82 -1.68 13.38
N LEU A 126 2.25 -0.56 12.76
CA LEU A 126 2.13 -0.36 11.32
C LEU A 126 2.85 -1.46 10.53
N ARG A 127 4.07 -1.86 10.96
CA ARG A 127 4.77 -3.00 10.37
C ARG A 127 3.97 -4.30 10.47
N GLN A 128 3.33 -4.56 11.60
CA GLN A 128 2.47 -5.75 11.75
C GLN A 128 1.27 -5.71 10.79
N VAL A 129 0.63 -4.54 10.62
CA VAL A 129 -0.46 -4.34 9.65
C VAL A 129 0.01 -4.61 8.22
N ILE A 130 1.14 -4.03 7.82
CA ILE A 130 1.75 -4.24 6.50
C ILE A 130 2.05 -5.73 6.28
N ASN A 131 2.68 -6.41 7.25
CA ASN A 131 2.99 -7.83 7.14
C ASN A 131 1.74 -8.69 6.96
N ILE A 132 0.64 -8.39 7.67
CA ILE A 132 -0.64 -9.11 7.51
C ILE A 132 -1.21 -8.90 6.10
N ILE A 133 -1.09 -7.69 5.54
CA ILE A 133 -1.55 -7.38 4.18
C ILE A 133 -0.65 -8.03 3.12
N ASP A 134 0.65 -8.09 3.36
CA ASP A 134 1.62 -8.71 2.45
C ASP A 134 1.38 -10.21 2.27
N GLU A 135 0.82 -10.89 3.28
CA GLU A 135 0.38 -12.29 3.20
C GLU A 135 -0.77 -12.54 2.21
N ILE A 136 -1.44 -11.49 1.71
CA ILE A 136 -2.55 -11.62 0.77
C ILE A 136 -1.98 -11.91 -0.62
N ASP A 137 -2.20 -13.14 -1.09
CA ASP A 137 -1.94 -13.53 -2.47
C ASP A 137 -3.10 -13.08 -3.38
N PHE A 138 -2.88 -11.98 -4.11
CA PHE A 138 -3.86 -11.44 -5.05
C PHE A 138 -3.95 -12.20 -6.38
N ALA A 139 -3.01 -13.11 -6.68
CA ALA A 139 -3.11 -13.95 -7.87
C ALA A 139 -4.36 -14.87 -7.83
N HIS A 140 -4.84 -15.21 -6.62
CA HIS A 140 -6.05 -15.98 -6.41
C HIS A 140 -7.36 -15.15 -6.45
N TYR A 141 -7.28 -13.82 -6.39
CA TYR A 141 -8.45 -12.94 -6.32
C TYR A 141 -8.75 -12.29 -7.68
N GLN A 142 -9.30 -13.10 -8.61
CA GLN A 142 -9.74 -12.66 -9.95
C GLN A 142 -10.72 -11.46 -9.99
N TRP A 143 -11.34 -11.10 -8.86
CA TRP A 143 -12.27 -9.96 -8.77
C TRP A 143 -11.54 -8.62 -8.56
N ALA A 144 -10.41 -8.61 -7.85
CA ALA A 144 -9.60 -7.41 -7.66
C ALA A 144 -8.94 -7.00 -8.98
N THR A 145 -8.60 -7.94 -9.85
CA THR A 145 -8.04 -7.65 -11.18
C THR A 145 -9.09 -7.20 -12.20
N ARG A 146 -10.38 -7.51 -12.01
CA ARG A 146 -11.47 -7.15 -12.95
C ARG A 146 -11.89 -5.68 -12.88
N LEU A 147 -11.84 -5.05 -11.70
CA LEU A 147 -12.20 -3.62 -11.55
C LEU A 147 -11.20 -2.68 -12.23
N TRP A 148 -9.95 -3.14 -12.39
CA TRP A 148 -8.86 -2.38 -12.99
C TRP A 148 -8.70 -2.63 -14.50
N ARG A 149 -9.51 -3.51 -15.09
CA ARG A 149 -9.48 -3.74 -16.55
C ARG A 149 -10.12 -2.60 -17.35
N TYR A 150 -10.83 -1.71 -16.66
CA TYR A 150 -11.56 -0.57 -17.23
C TYR A 150 -11.02 0.78 -16.76
N LEU A 151 -9.93 0.79 -15.98
CA LEU A 151 -9.16 1.96 -15.58
C LEU A 151 -7.78 1.89 -16.24
#